data_AF-A0A6G3XYV2-F1
#
_entry.id   AF-A0A6G3XYV2-F1
#
_cell.length_a   1.000
_cell.length_b   1.000
_cell.length_c   1.000
_cell.angle_alpha   90.00
_cell.angle_beta   90.00
_cell.angle_gamma   90.00
#
_symmetry.space_group_name_H-M   'P 1'
#
loop_
_entity.id
_entity.type
_entity.pdbx_description
1 polymer ?
#
loop_
_entity_poly.entity_id
_entity_poly.type
_entity_poly.pdbx_seq_one_letter_code
_entity_poly.pdbx_strand_id
1 'polypeptide(L)'
;SGTRLVVGHWPRSPFGAFSDVMVEHRDGERVLLAPSRRIADFVAATYRFDRIQVVPVTVTAAGDTWLVEAGPLRLRLRTGRRSAL
;
A
#
# COMPACT_ATOMS: atom_id res chain seq x y z
N SER A 1 20.39 3.76 -2.22
CA SER A 1 19.24 3.74 -3.13
C SER A 1 18.53 2.41 -3.00
N GLY A 2 17.20 2.36 -3.10
CA GLY A 2 16.45 1.12 -2.92
C GLY A 2 14.96 1.36 -3.12
N THR A 3 14.23 0.28 -3.39
CA THR A 3 12.77 0.33 -3.50
C THR A 3 12.19 0.64 -2.13
N ARG A 4 11.27 1.61 -2.05
CA ARG A 4 10.51 1.90 -0.83
C ARG A 4 9.05 1.52 -1.04
N LEU A 5 8.44 0.98 0.00
CA LEU A 5 7.05 0.56 -0.01
C LEU A 5 6.34 1.26 1.14
N VAL A 6 5.16 1.82 0.87
CA VAL A 6 4.21 2.27 1.89
C VAL A 6 2.94 1.49 1.69
N VAL A 7 2.48 0.79 2.73
CA VAL A 7 1.24 0.01 2.70
C VAL A 7 0.18 0.78 3.50
N GLY A 8 -0.82 1.29 2.80
CA GLY A 8 -2.03 1.82 3.41
C GLY A 8 -2.96 0.65 3.78
N HIS A 9 -3.31 0.52 5.06
CA HIS A 9 -4.28 -0.46 5.52
C HIS A 9 -5.40 0.21 6.30
N TRP A 10 -6.58 0.28 5.66
CA TRP A 10 -7.72 1.04 6.12
C TRP A 10 -8.88 0.08 6.44
N PRO A 11 -8.89 -0.56 7.61
CA PRO A 11 -9.99 -1.47 7.99
C PRO A 11 -11.33 -0.73 8.16
N ARG A 12 -11.29 0.60 8.33
CA ARG A 12 -12.46 1.48 8.37
C ARG A 12 -12.16 2.74 7.57
N SER A 13 -13.04 3.09 6.64
CA SER A 13 -12.99 4.34 5.86
C SER A 13 -14.38 4.70 5.34
N PRO A 14 -14.59 5.93 4.83
CA PRO A 14 -15.83 6.31 4.14
C PRO A 14 -16.19 5.46 2.91
N PHE A 15 -15.24 4.68 2.39
CA PHE A 15 -15.42 3.82 1.22
C PHE A 15 -15.56 2.32 1.59
N GLY A 16 -15.69 2.01 2.88
CA GLY A 16 -15.53 0.65 3.39
C GLY A 16 -14.05 0.31 3.61
N ALA A 17 -13.77 -0.95 3.95
CA ALA A 17 -12.39 -1.40 4.16
C ALA A 17 -11.63 -1.46 2.82
N PHE A 18 -10.40 -0.96 2.79
CA PHE A 18 -9.53 -1.09 1.63
C PHE A 18 -8.05 -1.05 2.02
N SER A 19 -7.19 -1.38 1.06
CA SER A 19 -5.75 -1.18 1.14
C SER A 19 -5.21 -0.59 -0.16
N ASP A 20 -4.10 0.11 -0.05
CA ASP A 20 -3.36 0.70 -1.16
C ASP A 20 -1.86 0.52 -0.91
N VAL A 21 -1.05 0.61 -1.97
CA VAL A 21 0.40 0.53 -1.86
C VAL A 21 1.07 1.61 -2.71
N MET A 22 1.94 2.41 -2.11
CA MET A 22 2.92 3.19 -2.87
C MET A 22 4.19 2.37 -3.04
N VAL A 23 4.70 2.32 -4.27
CA VAL A 23 6.03 1.82 -4.62
C VAL A 23 6.87 2.99 -5.11
N GLU A 24 7.99 3.28 -4.44
CA GLU A 24 9.03 4.17 -4.97
C GLU A 24 10.11 3.27 -5.57
N HIS A 25 10.28 3.34 -6.90
CA HIS A 25 11.30 2.60 -7.62
C HIS A 25 12.69 3.18 -7.36
N ARG A 26 13.75 2.45 -7.78
CA ARG A 26 15.14 2.85 -7.51
C ARG A 26 15.53 4.17 -8.19
N ASP A 27 14.84 4.52 -9.28
CA ASP A 27 14.96 5.77 -10.04
C ASP A 27 14.16 6.92 -9.43
N GLY A 28 13.36 6.66 -8.40
CA GLY A 28 12.53 7.66 -7.73
C GLY A 28 11.08 7.74 -8.22
N GLU A 29 10.68 6.96 -9.24
CA GLU A 29 9.28 6.93 -9.70
C GLU A 29 8.37 6.40 -8.58
N ARG A 30 7.32 7.16 -8.25
CA ARG A 30 6.28 6.80 -7.28
C ARG A 30 5.03 6.30 -7.97
N VAL A 31 4.76 5.01 -7.80
CA VAL A 31 3.57 4.34 -8.34
C VAL A 31 2.59 4.06 -7.20
N LEU A 32 1.34 4.51 -7.35
CA LEU A 32 0.23 4.09 -6.50
C LEU A 32 -0.45 2.85 -7.08
N LEU A 33 -0.59 1.80 -6.27
CA LEU A 33 -1.42 0.63 -6.55
C LEU A 33 -2.70 0.74 -5.71
N ALA A 34 -3.85 0.83 -6.36
CA ALA A 34 -5.14 1.03 -5.69
C ALA A 34 -6.22 0.08 -6.22
N PRO A 35 -7.18 -0.35 -5.37
CA PRO A 35 -8.19 -1.35 -5.73
C PRO A 35 -9.27 -0.83 -6.67
N SER A 36 -9.41 0.48 -6.79
CA SER A 36 -10.34 1.13 -7.72
C SER A 36 -9.89 2.56 -8.03
N ARG A 37 -10.43 3.15 -9.11
CA ARG A 37 -10.20 4.56 -9.45
C ARG A 37 -10.63 5.51 -8.32
N ARG A 38 -11.80 5.26 -7.73
CA ARG A 38 -12.34 6.06 -6.62
C ARG A 38 -11.38 6.12 -5.43
N ILE A 39 -10.76 4.99 -5.07
CA ILE A 39 -9.76 4.95 -4.00
C ILE A 39 -8.48 5.64 -4.44
N ALA A 40 -8.05 5.43 -5.68
CA ALA A 40 -6.86 6.09 -6.21
C ALA A 40 -6.97 7.62 -6.14
N ASP A 41 -8.11 8.17 -6.58
CA ASP A 41 -8.38 9.61 -6.56
C ASP A 41 -8.39 10.17 -5.14
N PHE A 42 -8.98 9.42 -4.19
CA PHE A 42 -8.99 9.79 -2.77
C PHE A 42 -7.58 9.88 -2.18
N VAL A 43 -6.74 8.86 -2.42
CA VAL A 43 -5.35 8.84 -1.90
C VAL A 43 -4.50 9.92 -2.60
N ALA A 44 -4.68 10.08 -3.92
CA ALA A 44 -3.96 11.07 -4.72
C ALA A 44 -4.35 12.53 -4.40
N ALA A 45 -5.47 12.76 -3.71
CA ALA A 45 -5.83 14.08 -3.20
C ALA A 45 -4.86 14.58 -2.11
N THR A 46 -4.21 13.66 -1.39
CA THR A 46 -3.27 13.99 -0.30
C THR A 46 -1.81 13.87 -0.74
N TYR A 47 -1.50 12.89 -1.58
CA TYR A 47 -0.13 12.55 -2.00
C TYR A 47 0.02 12.58 -3.51
N ARG A 48 1.18 13.03 -4.00
CA ARG A 48 1.50 13.00 -5.44
C ARG A 48 2.18 11.70 -5.83
N PHE A 49 1.74 11.13 -6.95
CA PHE A 49 2.30 9.95 -7.57
C PHE A 49 2.59 10.24 -9.04
N ASP A 50 3.66 9.67 -9.57
CA ASP A 50 4.03 9.81 -10.98
C ASP A 50 3.16 8.91 -11.86
N ARG A 51 2.71 7.79 -11.29
CA ARG A 51 1.82 6.83 -11.97
C ARG A 51 0.84 6.20 -11.01
N ILE A 52 -0.37 5.91 -11.51
CA ILE A 52 -1.42 5.21 -10.78
C ILE A 52 -1.77 3.95 -11.56
N GLN A 53 -1.83 2.82 -10.86
CA GLN A 53 -2.31 1.55 -11.40
C GLN A 53 -3.48 1.05 -10.56
N VAL A 54 -4.60 0.84 -11.23
CA VAL A 54 -5.77 0.22 -10.60
C VAL A 54 -5.66 -1.28 -10.74
N VAL A 55 -5.42 -1.97 -9.62
CA VAL A 55 -5.23 -3.42 -9.53
C VAL A 55 -5.87 -3.94 -8.26
N PRO A 56 -6.30 -5.21 -8.17
CA PRO A 56 -6.70 -5.79 -6.91
C PRO A 56 -5.58 -5.61 -5.87
N VAL A 57 -5.94 -5.11 -4.69
CA VAL A 57 -5.03 -4.96 -3.54
C VAL A 57 -5.59 -5.74 -2.38
N THR A 58 -4.81 -6.67 -1.84
CA THR A 58 -5.19 -7.46 -0.67
C THR A 58 -4.09 -7.41 0.36
N VAL A 59 -4.47 -7.14 1.61
CA VAL A 59 -3.58 -7.15 2.77
C VAL A 59 -4.17 -8.07 3.81
N THR A 60 -3.41 -9.09 4.20
CA THR A 60 -3.74 -9.97 5.32
C THR A 60 -2.71 -9.76 6.41
N ALA A 61 -3.16 -9.35 7.58
CA ALA A 61 -2.33 -9.22 8.78
C ALA A 61 -2.75 -10.29 9.80
N ALA A 62 -1.83 -11.18 10.15
CA ALA A 62 -2.05 -12.25 11.12
C ALA A 62 -0.89 -12.28 12.12
N GLY A 63 -1.15 -11.86 13.35
CA GLY A 63 -0.12 -11.70 14.38
C GLY A 63 0.94 -10.69 13.95
N ASP A 64 2.19 -11.12 13.88
CA ASP A 64 3.31 -10.29 13.42
C ASP A 64 3.57 -10.39 11.92
N THR A 65 2.82 -11.21 11.18
CA THR A 65 3.05 -11.49 9.77
C THR A 65 2.05 -10.76 8.90
N TRP A 66 2.55 -10.11 7.87
CA TRP A 66 1.77 -9.38 6.88
C TRP A 66 2.04 -9.95 5.48
N LEU A 67 0.97 -10.18 4.75
CA LEU A 67 0.97 -10.57 3.35
C LEU A 67 0.26 -9.49 2.54
N VAL A 68 0.93 -8.99 1.51
CA VAL A 68 0.42 -7.94 0.63
C VAL A 68 0.55 -8.39 -0.82
N GLU A 69 -0.56 -8.35 -1.53
CA GLU A 69 -0.64 -8.63 -2.96
C GLU A 69 -1.26 -7.43 -3.67
N ALA A 70 -0.58 -6.91 -4.69
CA ALA A 70 -1.05 -5.79 -5.48
C ALA A 70 -0.48 -5.86 -6.91
N GLY A 71 -1.27 -6.36 -7.87
CA GLY A 71 -0.79 -6.60 -9.23
C GLY A 71 0.44 -7.54 -9.24
N PRO A 72 1.62 -7.12 -9.75
CA PRO A 72 2.85 -7.93 -9.71
C PRO A 72 3.56 -7.93 -8.34
N LEU A 73 3.18 -7.05 -7.41
CA LEU A 73 3.78 -7.01 -6.08
C LEU A 73 3.32 -8.19 -5.24
N ARG A 74 4.28 -8.92 -4.68
CA ARG A 74 4.10 -9.89 -3.59
C ARG A 74 5.06 -9.55 -2.47
N LEU A 75 4.52 -9.11 -1.34
CA LEU A 75 5.29 -8.71 -0.18
C LEU A 75 4.87 -9.56 1.02
N ARG A 76 5.86 -10.18 1.65
CA ARG A 76 5.72 -10.81 2.96
C ARG A 76 6.68 -10.12 3.92
N LEU A 77 6.14 -9.59 5.00
CA LEU A 77 6.95 -8.95 6.04
C LEU A 77 6.53 -9.45 7.42
N ARG A 78 7.48 -9.37 8.35
CA ARG A 78 7.23 -9.60 9.77
C ARG A 78 7.53 -8.33 10.53
N THR A 79 6.61 -7.90 11.37
CA THR A 79 6.80 -6.76 12.26
C THR A 79 7.54 -7.22 13.51
N GLY A 80 8.45 -6.38 14.02
CA GLY A 80 9.05 -6.60 15.34
C GLY A 80 8.05 -6.40 16.49
N ARG A 81 8.49 -6.68 17.71
CA ARG A 81 7.72 -6.33 18.91
C ARG A 81 7.59 -4.81 19.00
N ARG A 82 6.46 -4.34 19.54
CA ARG A 82 6.29 -2.93 19.91
C ARG A 82 7.36 -2.58 20.94
N SER A 83 8.15 -1.56 20.66
CA SER A 83 9.04 -0.98 21.67
C SER A 83 8.18 -0.33 22.77
N ALA A 84 8.53 -0.56 24.03
CA ALA A 84 8.01 0.24 25.13
C ALA A 84 8.66 1.62 25.03
N LEU A 85 7.87 2.62 24.66
CA LEU A 85 8.25 4.03 24.67
C LEU A 85 7.79 4.66 25.99
#